data_AF-A0A1Q4UXC6-F1
#
_entry.id   AF-A0A1Q4UXC6-F1
#
_cell.length_a   1.000
_cell.length_b   1.000
_cell.length_c   1.000
_cell.angle_alpha   90.00
_cell.angle_beta   90.00
_cell.angle_gamma   90.00
#
_symmetry.space_group_name_H-M   'P 1'
#
loop_
_entity.id
_entity.type
_entity.pdbx_description
1 polymer ?
#
loop_
_entity_poly.entity_id
_entity_poly.type
_entity_poly.pdbx_seq_one_letter_code
_entity_poly.pdbx_strand_id
1 'polypeptide(L)'
;MKNERILACFGLLFAMFLPITVQAADGCTKAPNYKQEGGLAGWPNRVVNSENKALRDGFAAGTCLYLKGQHSSGATPPGAPNNQHVTVTPRNGGVACHVFKKSSLNTSQYFPTTCF
;
A
#
# COMPACT_ATOMS: atom_id res chain seq x y z
N MET A 1 -21.30 55.44 44.17
CA MET A 1 -22.30 54.56 43.54
C MET A 1 -21.62 53.23 43.21
N LYS A 2 -22.23 52.14 43.67
CA LYS A 2 -21.88 50.73 43.48
C LYS A 2 -22.17 50.30 42.03
N ASN A 3 -21.31 49.50 41.40
CA ASN A 3 -21.65 48.14 40.94
C ASN A 3 -20.53 47.47 40.11
N GLU A 4 -20.23 46.25 40.54
CA GLU A 4 -19.39 45.21 39.96
C GLU A 4 -20.03 44.55 38.72
N ARG A 5 -19.24 43.86 37.87
CA ARG A 5 -19.43 42.46 37.34
C ARG A 5 -18.13 42.07 36.58
N ILE A 6 -17.31 41.13 37.06
CA ILE A 6 -17.42 39.66 36.98
C ILE A 6 -17.16 39.10 35.56
N LEU A 7 -15.94 38.56 35.41
CA LEU A 7 -15.61 37.19 34.96
C LEU A 7 -16.12 36.67 33.59
N ALA A 8 -15.18 36.33 32.71
CA ALA A 8 -15.17 35.04 32.00
C ALA A 8 -13.80 34.78 31.34
N CYS A 9 -12.93 34.06 32.05
CA CYS A 9 -11.95 33.19 31.41
C CYS A 9 -12.72 32.07 30.71
N PHE A 10 -12.60 31.87 29.40
CA PHE A 10 -12.70 30.53 28.82
C PHE A 10 -11.81 30.46 27.59
N GLY A 11 -10.78 29.64 27.71
CA GLY A 11 -9.74 29.47 26.71
C GLY A 11 -10.27 28.85 25.42
N LEU A 12 -9.67 29.28 24.33
CA LEU A 12 -9.75 28.60 23.04
C LEU A 12 -8.33 28.58 22.45
N LEU A 13 -7.43 27.91 23.17
CA LEU A 13 -6.24 27.32 22.59
C LEU A 13 -6.72 26.10 21.78
N PHE A 14 -7.22 26.37 20.58
CA PHE A 14 -7.47 25.36 19.57
C PHE A 14 -6.09 24.91 19.07
N ALA A 15 -5.43 24.05 19.84
CA ALA A 15 -4.28 23.30 19.39
C ALA A 15 -4.75 22.42 18.24
N MET A 16 -4.59 22.93 17.01
CA MET A 16 -4.71 22.15 15.80
C MET A 16 -3.61 21.08 15.89
N PHE A 17 -3.96 19.94 16.47
CA PHE A 17 -3.27 18.69 16.19
C PHE A 17 -3.47 18.45 14.70
N LEU A 18 -2.51 18.94 13.91
CA LEU A 18 -2.33 18.52 12.54
C LEU A 18 -2.32 16.99 12.58
N PRO A 19 -3.25 16.30 11.89
CA PRO A 19 -3.02 14.89 11.65
C PRO A 19 -1.67 14.82 10.93
N ILE A 20 -0.71 14.13 11.53
CA ILE A 20 0.50 13.72 10.85
C ILE A 20 -0.01 12.87 9.69
N THR A 21 -0.19 13.49 8.53
CA THR A 21 -0.41 12.79 7.29
C THR A 21 0.93 12.13 6.99
N VAL A 22 1.13 10.93 7.55
CA VAL A 22 2.02 9.98 6.92
C VAL A 22 1.53 9.91 5.48
N GLN A 23 2.34 10.40 4.56
CA GLN A 23 2.03 10.45 3.14
C GLN A 23 1.99 9.01 2.62
N ALA A 24 0.94 8.25 2.96
CA ALA A 24 0.63 6.94 2.43
C ALA A 24 0.02 7.14 1.04
N ALA A 25 0.84 7.62 0.10
CA ALA A 25 0.35 7.91 -1.25
C ALA A 25 0.26 6.64 -2.13
N ASP A 26 0.80 5.50 -1.70
CA ASP A 26 0.85 4.27 -2.52
C ASP A 26 0.49 2.98 -1.77
N GLY A 27 -0.17 3.06 -0.59
CA GLY A 27 -0.66 1.93 0.23
C GLY A 27 0.39 0.95 0.79
N CYS A 28 1.53 0.79 0.13
CA CYS A 28 2.72 0.08 0.59
C CYS A 28 3.90 1.04 0.69
N THR A 29 4.85 0.73 1.56
CA THR A 29 6.17 1.37 1.59
C THR A 29 7.24 0.44 1.01
N LYS A 30 8.45 0.93 0.76
CA LYS A 30 9.58 0.08 0.36
C LYS A 30 10.23 -0.50 1.62
N ALA A 31 10.53 -1.79 1.63
CA ALA A 31 11.33 -2.39 2.70
C ALA A 31 12.75 -1.79 2.72
N PRO A 32 13.45 -1.81 3.88
CA PRO A 32 14.82 -1.29 3.98
C PRO A 32 15.80 -1.92 2.98
N ASN A 33 15.57 -3.18 2.61
CA ASN A 33 16.37 -3.94 1.64
C ASN A 33 15.72 -4.03 0.25
N TYR A 34 14.85 -3.08 -0.09
CA TYR A 34 14.15 -3.05 -1.38
C TYR A 34 15.13 -3.02 -2.57
N LYS A 35 14.88 -3.88 -3.56
CA LYS A 35 15.67 -3.94 -4.81
C LYS A 35 14.96 -3.17 -5.93
N GLN A 36 15.58 -2.10 -6.43
CA GLN A 36 15.02 -1.18 -7.44
C GLN A 36 15.10 -1.71 -8.89
N GLU A 37 14.90 -3.00 -9.10
CA GLU A 37 14.82 -3.57 -10.45
C GLU A 37 13.56 -3.04 -11.15
N GLY A 38 13.69 -2.46 -12.35
CA GLY A 38 12.57 -2.04 -13.22
C GLY A 38 11.55 -1.03 -12.65
N GLY A 39 11.69 -0.61 -11.38
CA GLY A 39 10.81 0.34 -10.70
C GLY A 39 9.41 -0.20 -10.36
N LEU A 40 8.52 0.71 -9.92
CA LEU A 40 7.14 0.42 -9.50
C LEU A 40 6.08 1.14 -10.36
N ALA A 41 6.43 1.65 -11.54
CA ALA A 41 5.49 2.40 -12.37
C ALA A 41 4.20 1.61 -12.67
N GLY A 42 3.06 2.12 -12.20
CA GLY A 42 1.74 1.50 -12.32
C GLY A 42 1.52 0.22 -11.50
N TRP A 43 2.52 -0.27 -10.76
CA TRP A 43 2.39 -1.46 -9.92
C TRP A 43 1.52 -1.27 -8.67
N PRO A 44 1.48 -0.10 -7.98
CA PRO A 44 0.54 0.14 -6.88
C PRO A 44 -0.92 -0.17 -7.23
N ASN A 45 -1.38 0.27 -8.41
CA ASN A 45 -2.72 -0.03 -8.91
C ASN A 45 -3.00 -1.53 -9.12
N ARG A 46 -1.95 -2.33 -9.33
CA ARG A 46 -2.05 -3.79 -9.46
C ARG A 46 -2.06 -4.46 -8.09
N VAL A 47 -1.26 -3.96 -7.14
CA VAL A 47 -1.20 -4.47 -5.76
C VAL A 47 -2.50 -4.21 -5.01
N VAL A 48 -3.09 -3.02 -5.12
CA VAL A 48 -4.40 -2.72 -4.49
C VAL A 48 -5.52 -3.62 -5.04
N ASN A 49 -5.36 -4.12 -6.27
CA ASN A 49 -6.26 -5.05 -6.94
C ASN A 49 -5.69 -6.47 -7.02
N SER A 50 -4.81 -6.88 -6.12
CA SER A 50 -4.23 -8.23 -6.06
C SER A 50 -5.30 -9.31 -5.81
N GLU A 51 -5.16 -10.51 -6.36
CA GLU A 51 -6.01 -11.67 -6.03
C GLU A 51 -5.91 -12.07 -4.56
N ASN A 52 -4.74 -11.89 -3.95
CA ASN A 52 -4.53 -12.16 -2.54
C ASN A 52 -5.18 -11.08 -1.66
N LYS A 53 -6.13 -11.49 -0.80
CA LYS A 53 -6.87 -10.57 0.08
C LYS A 53 -5.97 -9.88 1.11
N ALA A 54 -5.03 -10.59 1.73
CA ALA A 54 -4.15 -10.00 2.75
C ALA A 54 -3.29 -8.87 2.19
N LEU A 55 -2.86 -8.96 0.93
CA LEU A 55 -2.18 -7.86 0.25
C LEU A 55 -3.09 -6.64 0.06
N ARG A 56 -4.35 -6.84 -0.35
CA ARG A 56 -5.31 -5.73 -0.49
C ARG A 56 -5.58 -5.06 0.86
N ASP A 57 -5.79 -5.87 1.91
CA ASP A 57 -5.99 -5.37 3.27
C ASP A 57 -4.74 -4.60 3.76
N GLY A 58 -3.54 -5.14 3.52
CA GLY A 58 -2.27 -4.50 3.87
C GLY A 58 -2.04 -3.19 3.14
N PHE A 59 -2.43 -3.11 1.86
CA PHE A 59 -2.40 -1.89 1.07
C PHE A 59 -3.36 -0.83 1.62
N ALA A 60 -4.60 -1.21 1.91
CA ALA A 60 -5.58 -0.30 2.51
C ALA A 60 -5.14 0.20 3.90
N ALA A 61 -4.46 -0.64 4.67
CA ALA A 61 -3.94 -0.30 5.99
C ALA A 61 -2.59 0.45 5.97
N GLY A 62 -1.94 0.63 4.83
CA GLY A 62 -0.61 1.26 4.78
C GLY A 62 0.53 0.38 5.30
N THR A 63 0.32 -0.93 5.44
CA THR A 63 1.24 -1.85 6.14
C THR A 63 2.07 -2.72 5.20
N CYS A 64 1.70 -2.84 3.93
CA CYS A 64 2.44 -3.68 2.98
C CYS A 64 3.80 -3.09 2.62
N LEU A 65 4.72 -3.98 2.24
CA LEU A 65 6.10 -3.63 1.90
C LEU A 65 6.49 -4.17 0.54
N TYR A 66 6.96 -3.30 -0.36
CA TYR A 66 7.67 -3.71 -1.57
C TYR A 66 9.05 -4.24 -1.20
N LEU A 67 9.35 -5.46 -1.64
CA LEU A 67 10.66 -6.10 -1.46
C LEU A 67 11.52 -5.96 -2.72
N LYS A 68 10.89 -5.97 -3.89
CA LYS A 68 11.58 -5.82 -5.18
C LYS A 68 10.65 -5.20 -6.21
N GLY A 69 11.20 -4.30 -7.04
CA GLY A 69 10.51 -3.71 -8.17
C GLY A 69 10.23 -4.71 -9.29
N GLN A 70 9.86 -4.21 -10.45
CA GLN A 70 9.56 -5.02 -11.61
C GLN A 70 10.75 -5.88 -12.04
N HIS A 71 10.53 -7.19 -12.09
CA HIS A 71 11.51 -8.17 -12.54
C HIS A 71 10.80 -9.39 -13.14
N SER A 72 11.59 -10.32 -13.68
CA SER A 72 11.11 -11.58 -14.24
C SER A 72 11.83 -12.75 -13.60
N SER A 73 11.09 -13.72 -13.09
CA SER A 73 11.64 -14.97 -12.57
C SER A 73 10.55 -16.04 -12.48
N GLY A 74 10.95 -17.31 -12.40
CA GLY A 74 10.02 -18.42 -12.14
C GLY A 74 8.95 -18.64 -13.22
N ALA A 75 7.89 -19.34 -12.82
CA ALA A 75 6.77 -19.72 -13.66
C ALA A 75 5.77 -18.57 -13.85
N THR A 76 5.09 -18.55 -15.00
CA THR A 76 3.99 -17.64 -15.27
C THR A 76 2.69 -18.27 -14.75
N PRO A 77 1.95 -17.64 -13.81
CA PRO A 77 0.68 -18.18 -13.34
C PRO A 77 -0.42 -18.01 -14.40
N PRO A 78 -1.52 -18.78 -14.32
CA PRO A 78 -2.71 -18.56 -15.15
C PRO A 78 -3.18 -17.11 -15.10
N GLY A 79 -3.59 -16.57 -16.25
CA GLY A 79 -4.12 -15.21 -16.35
C GLY A 79 -3.06 -14.10 -16.36
N ALA A 80 -1.77 -14.42 -16.24
CA ALA A 80 -0.66 -13.51 -16.51
C ALA A 80 -0.12 -13.71 -17.94
N PRO A 81 0.29 -12.65 -18.66
CA PRO A 81 0.81 -12.77 -20.01
C PRO A 81 2.27 -13.26 -20.05
N ASN A 82 3.01 -13.07 -18.95
CA ASN A 82 4.40 -13.48 -18.77
C ASN A 82 4.74 -13.49 -17.27
N ASN A 83 5.97 -13.88 -16.94
CA ASN A 83 6.45 -13.96 -15.57
C ASN A 83 6.94 -12.61 -15.00
N GLN A 84 6.54 -11.47 -15.58
CA GLN A 84 6.94 -10.16 -15.07
C GLN A 84 6.07 -9.76 -13.87
N HIS A 85 6.71 -9.45 -12.74
CA HIS A 85 6.03 -9.17 -11.48
C HIS A 85 6.82 -8.22 -10.57
N VAL A 86 6.17 -7.76 -9.50
CA VAL A 86 6.80 -7.15 -8.32
C VAL A 86 6.71 -8.12 -7.14
N THR A 87 7.65 -8.04 -6.22
CA THR A 87 7.59 -8.78 -4.94
C THR A 87 7.16 -7.83 -3.83
N VAL A 88 6.09 -8.20 -3.13
CA VAL A 88 5.47 -7.42 -2.06
C VAL A 88 5.01 -8.35 -0.94
N THR A 89 5.03 -7.89 0.31
CA THR A 89 4.46 -8.60 1.46
C THR A 89 3.33 -7.78 2.07
N PRO A 90 2.24 -8.40 2.59
CA PRO A 90 1.12 -7.66 3.16
C PRO A 90 1.48 -6.89 4.44
N ARG A 91 2.56 -7.28 5.12
CA ARG A 91 3.07 -6.61 6.33
C ARG A 91 4.51 -7.01 6.59
N ASN A 92 5.20 -6.31 7.49
CA ASN A 92 6.51 -6.74 7.96
C ASN A 92 6.47 -8.17 8.53
N GLY A 93 7.42 -9.02 8.13
CA GLY A 93 7.46 -10.45 8.49
C GLY A 93 6.36 -11.31 7.85
N GLY A 94 5.53 -10.75 6.95
CA GLY A 94 4.54 -11.50 6.20
C GLY A 94 5.14 -12.29 5.04
N VAL A 95 4.40 -13.29 4.57
CA VAL A 95 4.69 -14.08 3.37
C VAL A 95 4.90 -13.17 2.15
N ALA A 96 5.95 -13.45 1.38
CA ALA A 96 6.22 -12.74 0.14
C ALA A 96 5.25 -13.20 -0.96
N CYS A 97 4.71 -12.23 -1.68
CA CYS A 97 3.79 -12.44 -2.78
C CYS A 97 4.34 -11.78 -4.05
N HIS A 98 4.08 -12.42 -5.18
CA HIS A 98 4.35 -11.90 -6.51
C HIS A 98 3.04 -11.42 -7.12
N VAL A 99 2.98 -10.15 -7.48
CA VAL A 99 1.84 -9.55 -8.19
C VAL A 99 2.24 -9.38 -9.64
N PHE A 100 1.47 -9.96 -10.56
CA PHE A 100 1.78 -10.01 -11.98
C PHE A 100 0.94 -9.01 -12.78
N LYS A 101 1.33 -8.79 -14.05
CA LYS A 101 0.43 -8.16 -15.02
C LYS A 101 -0.71 -9.12 -15.36
N LYS A 102 -1.85 -8.55 -15.78
CA LYS A 102 -3.02 -9.31 -16.22
C LYS A 102 -3.03 -9.43 -17.75
N SER A 103 -3.30 -10.63 -18.26
CA SER A 103 -3.51 -10.87 -19.70
C SER A 103 -4.80 -10.20 -20.16
N SER A 104 -4.88 -9.81 -21.44
CA SER A 104 -6.12 -9.28 -22.04
C SER A 104 -7.27 -10.30 -22.04
N LEU A 105 -6.95 -11.59 -21.97
CA LEU A 105 -7.93 -12.67 -21.91
C LEU A 105 -8.42 -12.96 -20.48
N ASN A 106 -7.78 -12.39 -19.45
CA ASN A 106 -8.17 -12.61 -18.07
C ASN A 106 -9.26 -11.61 -17.66
N THR A 107 -10.47 -12.13 -17.45
CA THR A 107 -11.69 -11.38 -17.07
C THR A 107 -11.82 -11.13 -15.58
N SER A 108 -10.93 -11.68 -14.74
CA SER A 108 -10.92 -11.41 -13.30
C SER A 108 -10.78 -9.91 -13.03
N GLN A 109 -11.50 -9.40 -12.05
CA GLN A 109 -11.31 -8.04 -11.55
C GLN A 109 -9.94 -7.85 -10.88
N TYR A 110 -9.31 -8.94 -10.44
CA TYR A 110 -8.06 -8.93 -9.70
C TYR A 110 -6.85 -9.27 -10.59
N PHE A 111 -5.67 -8.86 -10.15
CA PHE A 111 -4.40 -9.17 -10.78
C PHE A 111 -3.85 -10.50 -10.26
N PRO A 112 -3.34 -11.38 -11.16
CA PRO A 112 -2.78 -12.67 -10.78
C PRO A 112 -1.75 -12.51 -9.67
N THR A 113 -1.87 -13.32 -8.63
CA THR A 113 -0.99 -13.23 -7.45
C THR A 113 -0.62 -14.61 -6.91
N THR A 114 0.66 -14.84 -6.63
CA THR A 114 1.16 -16.06 -5.99
C THR A 114 1.94 -15.72 -4.72
N CYS A 115 1.77 -16.48 -3.64
CA CYS A 115 2.39 -16.22 -2.35
C CYS A 115 3.07 -17.49 -1.79
N PHE A 116 4.15 -17.33 -1.02
CA PHE A 116 4.99 -18.43 -0.51
C PHE A 116 5.20 -18.38 1.00
#